data_AF-A0AA96YI26-F1
#
_entry.id   AF-A0AA96YI26-F1
#
_cell.length_a   1.000
_cell.length_b   1.000
_cell.length_c   1.000
_cell.angle_alpha   90.00
_cell.angle_beta   90.00
_cell.angle_gamma   90.00
#
_symmetry.space_group_name_H-M   'P 1'
#
loop_
_entity.id
_entity.type
_entity.pdbx_description
1 polymer ?
#
loop_
_entity_poly.entity_id
_entity_poly.type
_entity_poly.pdbx_seq_one_letter_code
_entity_poly.pdbx_strand_id
1 'polypeptide(L)'
;MPDIKFDIPFNQNKLITYFKNDKKNIISNKLSLVKNTSHITNGLCYGLSSAYLCNENKNQGDKLIKTIASQLKKCNQDKASNKFKLLSTKTEEYNYNTSTLNTHLANILNIQINCSRAYNFNYISYNLDSIIGDTVSPKLSLDKKISYLNTKEETKPLIIGNRKNNNLYNILFFLNERKDVINDKILFSKESHEVLKLVNLYYNLLKTENIEFYPKSDLNIDILHKIKNDIELSETEIIDFLKISFKFLAKNEMYKNTSKKLNFGLVNCKERKINDDENLIFDNDLSSIQELKDRIKSIINNEHVFYSLIIYDNHCMAISIKRNSKNSDYIYKFFDSNKGIKKYKTQESFFDDIEELLSNHSSDKTLIKTLDFPVEIISMESLNNSSYNIL
;
A
#
# COMPACT_ATOMS: atom_id res chain seq x y z
N MET A 1 -15.82 31.73 7.93
CA MET A 1 -14.79 31.26 8.88
C MET A 1 -13.43 31.47 8.23
N PRO A 2 -12.38 31.87 8.96
CA PRO A 2 -11.09 32.12 8.34
C PRO A 2 -10.46 30.81 7.86
N ASP A 3 -10.18 30.70 6.56
CA ASP A 3 -9.53 29.53 5.98
C ASP A 3 -8.16 29.28 6.64
N ILE A 4 -7.90 28.03 7.07
CA ILE A 4 -6.58 27.59 7.55
C ILE A 4 -5.52 27.98 6.51
N LYS A 5 -4.59 28.86 6.89
CA LYS A 5 -3.54 29.35 5.98
C LYS A 5 -2.34 28.42 5.98
N PHE A 6 -2.18 27.62 4.93
CA PHE A 6 -1.09 26.67 4.74
C PHE A 6 0.27 27.34 4.45
N ASP A 7 1.34 26.85 5.07
CA ASP A 7 2.72 27.34 4.87
C ASP A 7 3.31 26.86 3.54
N ILE A 8 2.95 25.65 3.12
CA ILE A 8 3.35 25.08 1.83
C ILE A 8 2.08 24.58 1.14
N PRO A 9 1.48 25.37 0.24
CA PRO A 9 0.25 24.97 -0.43
C PRO A 9 0.48 23.80 -1.38
N PHE A 10 -0.45 22.85 -1.37
CA PHE A 10 -0.44 21.68 -2.24
C PHE A 10 -1.86 21.32 -2.64
N ASN A 11 -2.05 20.70 -3.81
CA ASN A 11 -3.37 20.23 -4.24
C ASN A 11 -3.20 19.01 -5.16
N GLN A 12 -3.58 17.84 -4.66
CA GLN A 12 -3.47 16.57 -5.37
C GLN A 12 -4.31 16.52 -6.67
N ASN A 13 -5.35 17.35 -6.84
CA ASN A 13 -6.10 17.42 -8.10
C ASN A 13 -5.23 17.83 -9.29
N LYS A 14 -4.13 18.56 -9.03
CA LYS A 14 -3.11 18.88 -10.04
C LYS A 14 -2.33 17.64 -10.47
N LEU A 15 -2.06 16.71 -9.55
CA LEU A 15 -1.46 15.41 -9.87
C LEU A 15 -2.42 14.52 -10.65
N ILE A 16 -3.68 14.46 -10.24
CA ILE A 16 -4.73 13.72 -10.94
C ILE A 16 -4.85 14.20 -12.39
N THR A 17 -4.89 15.52 -12.58
CA THR A 17 -4.89 16.15 -13.92
C THR A 17 -3.62 15.81 -14.70
N TYR A 18 -2.45 15.83 -14.04
CA TYR A 18 -1.18 15.43 -14.66
C TYR A 18 -1.24 14.00 -15.19
N PHE A 19 -1.70 13.03 -14.39
CA PHE A 19 -1.82 11.63 -14.81
C PHE A 19 -2.86 11.41 -15.91
N LYS A 20 -3.99 12.14 -15.90
CA LYS A 20 -5.00 12.06 -16.97
C LYS A 20 -4.47 12.60 -18.32
N ASN A 21 -3.61 13.61 -18.27
CA ASN A 21 -3.14 14.32 -19.46
C ASN A 21 -1.79 13.81 -19.99
N ASP A 22 -1.02 13.04 -19.20
CA ASP A 22 0.24 12.45 -19.63
C ASP A 22 -0.01 11.10 -20.31
N LYS A 23 -0.36 11.13 -21.60
CA LYS A 23 -0.55 9.94 -22.46
C LYS A 23 0.74 9.10 -22.65
N LYS A 24 1.87 9.45 -22.03
CA LYS A 24 3.14 8.72 -22.15
C LYS A 24 3.59 8.11 -20.82
N ASN A 25 3.46 6.78 -20.79
CA ASN A 25 4.12 5.70 -20.02
C ASN A 25 5.51 5.91 -19.33
N ILE A 26 6.05 7.11 -19.12
CA ILE A 26 7.39 7.24 -18.53
C ILE A 26 7.37 6.78 -17.06
N ILE A 27 6.32 7.11 -16.31
CA ILE A 27 6.14 6.65 -14.93
C ILE A 27 5.74 5.17 -14.90
N SER A 28 4.97 4.68 -15.89
CA SER A 28 4.47 3.29 -15.90
C SER A 28 5.59 2.25 -15.85
N ASN A 29 6.74 2.55 -16.47
CA ASN A 29 7.91 1.65 -16.45
C ASN A 29 8.58 1.60 -15.08
N LYS A 30 8.32 2.57 -14.21
CA LYS A 30 8.78 2.62 -12.81
C LYS A 30 7.75 2.07 -11.82
N LEU A 31 6.55 1.71 -12.29
CA LEU A 31 5.53 1.09 -11.47
C LEU A 31 5.70 -0.43 -11.50
N SER A 32 5.63 -1.07 -10.34
CA SER A 32 5.82 -2.51 -10.22
C SER A 32 4.69 -3.30 -10.88
N LEU A 33 3.47 -2.75 -10.91
CA LEU A 33 2.25 -3.51 -11.20
C LEU A 33 1.34 -2.87 -12.25
N VAL A 34 1.24 -1.54 -12.31
CA VAL A 34 0.23 -0.85 -13.14
C VAL A 34 0.88 -0.10 -14.28
N LYS A 35 0.43 -0.38 -15.51
CA LYS A 35 0.87 0.41 -16.68
C LYS A 35 0.03 1.68 -16.88
N ASN A 36 -1.27 1.63 -16.56
CA ASN A 36 -2.17 2.77 -16.72
C ASN A 36 -2.38 3.53 -15.40
N THR A 37 -1.72 4.68 -15.28
CA THR A 37 -1.74 5.51 -14.06
C THR A 37 -3.05 6.24 -13.81
N SER A 38 -3.94 6.34 -14.80
CA SER A 38 -5.23 7.05 -14.65
C SER A 38 -6.17 6.42 -13.61
N HIS A 39 -6.08 5.09 -13.41
CA HIS A 39 -6.86 4.36 -12.41
C HIS A 39 -6.32 4.53 -10.99
N ILE A 40 -5.09 5.02 -10.80
CA ILE A 40 -4.44 5.15 -9.48
C ILE A 40 -4.86 6.44 -8.75
N THR A 41 -5.84 7.16 -9.30
CA THR A 41 -6.29 8.45 -8.74
C THR A 41 -7.13 8.30 -7.47
N ASN A 42 -7.70 7.11 -7.23
CA ASN A 42 -8.39 6.78 -5.98
C ASN A 42 -7.39 6.42 -4.89
N GLY A 43 -7.44 7.17 -3.78
CA GLY A 43 -6.60 6.95 -2.60
C GLY A 43 -5.19 7.56 -2.67
N LEU A 44 -4.86 8.36 -3.70
CA LEU A 44 -3.55 9.02 -3.85
C LEU A 44 -3.07 9.76 -2.58
N CYS A 45 -3.99 10.24 -1.75
CA CYS A 45 -3.73 10.82 -0.44
C CYS A 45 -2.91 9.90 0.48
N TYR A 46 -3.19 8.59 0.53
CA TYR A 46 -2.44 7.65 1.38
C TYR A 46 -0.99 7.48 0.90
N GLY A 47 -0.79 7.33 -0.41
CA GLY A 47 0.55 7.30 -1.00
C GLY A 47 1.36 8.58 -0.75
N LEU A 48 0.72 9.75 -0.91
CA LEU A 48 1.35 11.06 -0.68
C LEU A 48 1.71 11.26 0.79
N SER A 49 0.78 10.98 1.70
CA SER A 49 0.95 11.14 3.15
C SER A 49 2.02 10.17 3.68
N SER A 50 2.02 8.93 3.22
CA SER A 50 3.08 7.96 3.54
C SER A 50 4.45 8.41 3.05
N ALA A 51 4.55 8.85 1.78
CA ALA A 51 5.82 9.32 1.22
C ALA A 51 6.32 10.60 1.93
N TYR A 52 5.40 11.48 2.33
CA TYR A 52 5.72 12.64 3.15
C TYR A 52 6.37 12.23 4.46
N LEU A 53 5.77 11.32 5.25
CA LEU A 53 6.34 10.87 6.53
C LEU A 53 7.72 10.22 6.36
N CYS A 54 7.88 9.34 5.36
CA CYS A 54 9.18 8.74 5.03
C CYS A 54 10.27 9.80 4.83
N ASN A 55 9.96 10.89 4.12
CA ASN A 55 10.92 11.96 3.88
C ASN A 55 11.02 12.89 5.09
N GLU A 56 9.95 13.06 5.85
CA GLU A 56 9.92 13.90 7.03
C GLU A 56 10.87 13.38 8.09
N ASN A 57 11.06 12.06 8.25
CA ASN A 57 12.06 11.54 9.19
C ASN A 57 13.46 12.12 8.97
N LYS A 58 13.85 12.34 7.71
CA LYS A 58 15.12 12.97 7.31
C LYS A 58 15.04 14.51 7.17
N ASN A 59 13.98 15.13 7.69
CA ASN A 59 13.63 16.55 7.55
C ASN A 59 13.47 17.02 6.09
N GLN A 60 13.06 16.11 5.21
CA GLN A 60 12.91 16.34 3.76
C GLN A 60 11.45 16.35 3.30
N GLY A 61 10.47 16.17 4.19
CA GLY A 61 9.04 16.15 3.84
C GLY A 61 8.60 17.45 3.16
N ASP A 62 8.94 18.60 3.74
CA ASP A 62 8.71 19.91 3.13
C ASP A 62 9.32 20.03 1.72
N LYS A 63 10.55 19.54 1.53
CA LYS A 63 11.30 19.61 0.27
C LYS A 63 10.62 18.74 -0.79
N LEU A 64 10.17 17.54 -0.43
CA LEU A 64 9.43 16.64 -1.31
C LEU A 64 8.18 17.33 -1.86
N ILE A 65 7.32 17.86 -0.98
CA ILE A 65 6.05 18.47 -1.38
C ILE A 65 6.29 19.74 -2.23
N LYS A 66 7.24 20.59 -1.84
CA LYS A 66 7.64 21.76 -2.66
C LYS A 66 8.14 21.36 -4.04
N THR A 67 8.98 20.33 -4.11
CA THR A 67 9.54 19.82 -5.38
C THR A 67 8.41 19.37 -6.30
N ILE A 68 7.51 18.51 -5.81
CA ILE A 68 6.36 18.03 -6.59
C ILE A 68 5.48 19.21 -7.04
N ALA A 69 5.10 20.10 -6.12
CA ALA A 69 4.23 21.25 -6.44
C ALA A 69 4.84 22.17 -7.52
N SER A 70 6.13 22.48 -7.39
CA SER A 70 6.84 23.36 -8.32
C SER A 70 6.98 22.74 -9.70
N GLN A 71 7.31 21.44 -9.77
CA GLN A 71 7.49 20.74 -11.04
C GLN A 71 6.15 20.59 -11.78
N LEU A 72 5.05 20.30 -11.07
CA LEU A 72 3.71 20.29 -11.68
C LEU A 72 3.29 21.66 -12.24
N LYS A 73 3.65 22.75 -11.57
CA LYS A 73 3.38 24.11 -12.06
C LYS A 73 4.11 24.36 -13.38
N LYS A 74 5.39 23.99 -13.47
CA LYS A 74 6.20 24.10 -14.70
C LYS A 74 5.59 23.28 -15.84
N CYS A 75 5.29 22.00 -15.60
CA CYS A 75 4.68 21.12 -16.61
C CYS A 75 3.32 21.62 -17.14
N ASN A 76 2.52 22.28 -16.31
CA ASN A 76 1.23 22.85 -16.73
C ASN A 76 1.38 24.19 -17.47
N GLN A 77 2.37 25.01 -17.09
CA GLN A 77 2.68 26.26 -17.79
C GLN A 77 3.24 26.00 -19.19
N ASP A 78 4.13 25.02 -19.34
CA ASP A 78 4.72 24.62 -20.63
C ASP A 78 3.67 24.04 -21.61
N LYS A 79 2.57 23.50 -21.10
CA LYS A 79 1.42 23.06 -21.91
C LYS A 79 0.55 24.23 -22.37
N ALA A 80 0.43 25.29 -21.56
CA ALA A 80 -0.34 26.49 -21.90
C ALA A 80 0.42 27.44 -22.86
N SER A 81 1.75 27.46 -22.82
CA SER A 81 2.60 28.29 -23.69
C SER A 81 2.88 27.67 -25.07
N ASN A 82 2.49 26.41 -25.31
CA ASN A 82 2.65 25.72 -26.60
C ASN A 82 1.62 26.16 -27.66
N LYS A 83 1.50 27.46 -27.90
CA LYS A 83 1.01 27.97 -29.18
C LYS A 83 2.14 28.39 -30.12
N PHE A 84 3.31 28.82 -29.63
CA PHE A 84 4.44 29.15 -30.52
C PHE A 84 5.78 29.03 -29.79
N LYS A 85 6.72 28.28 -30.40
CA LYS A 85 8.15 28.11 -30.04
C LYS A 85 8.47 27.27 -28.79
N LEU A 86 8.92 26.02 -28.98
CA LEU A 86 10.13 25.52 -28.33
C LEU A 86 10.59 24.19 -28.98
N LEU A 87 11.28 24.29 -30.12
CA LEU A 87 11.92 23.15 -30.79
C LEU A 87 13.45 23.15 -30.64
N SER A 88 14.05 24.02 -29.82
CA SER A 88 15.52 24.16 -29.81
C SER A 88 16.23 24.35 -28.46
N THR A 89 15.56 24.20 -27.30
CA THR A 89 16.26 24.20 -25.99
C THR A 89 15.58 23.28 -24.96
N LYS A 90 15.52 21.97 -25.24
CA LYS A 90 15.26 20.97 -24.18
C LYS A 90 16.57 20.73 -23.42
N THR A 91 16.85 21.59 -22.46
CA THR A 91 18.04 21.56 -21.60
C THR A 91 18.05 20.30 -20.71
N GLU A 92 19.25 19.84 -20.37
CA GLU A 92 19.49 18.74 -19.43
C GLU A 92 18.75 18.93 -18.09
N GLU A 93 18.58 20.18 -17.67
CA GLU A 93 17.83 20.57 -16.47
C GLU A 93 16.34 20.18 -16.53
N TYR A 94 15.68 20.31 -17.69
CA TYR A 94 14.29 19.88 -17.86
C TYR A 94 14.17 18.34 -17.75
N ASN A 95 15.11 17.62 -18.37
CA ASN A 95 15.16 16.16 -18.32
C ASN A 95 15.47 15.64 -16.90
N TYR A 96 16.40 16.28 -16.18
CA TYR A 96 16.73 15.98 -14.79
C TYR A 96 15.53 16.21 -13.86
N ASN A 97 14.88 17.37 -13.96
CA ASN A 97 13.70 17.70 -13.15
C ASN A 97 12.54 16.72 -13.39
N THR A 98 12.31 16.33 -14.65
CA THR A 98 11.28 15.34 -15.01
C THR A 98 11.62 13.94 -14.47
N SER A 99 12.90 13.54 -14.51
CA SER A 99 13.34 12.25 -13.95
C SER A 99 13.14 12.16 -12.44
N THR A 100 13.51 13.21 -11.69
CA THR A 100 13.33 13.29 -10.24
C THR A 100 11.85 13.31 -9.86
N LEU A 101 11.01 14.08 -10.58
CA LEU A 101 9.56 14.05 -10.40
C LEU A 101 9.03 12.61 -10.57
N ASN A 102 9.40 11.95 -11.66
CA ASN A 102 8.92 10.61 -11.99
C ASN A 102 9.32 9.58 -10.94
N THR A 103 10.51 9.69 -10.34
CA THR A 103 10.93 8.81 -9.25
C THR A 103 10.08 9.04 -7.99
N HIS A 104 9.85 10.30 -7.59
CA HIS A 104 8.99 10.59 -6.45
C HIS A 104 7.55 10.11 -6.67
N LEU A 105 6.99 10.36 -7.84
CA LEU A 105 5.64 9.91 -8.20
C LEU A 105 5.55 8.38 -8.25
N ALA A 106 6.54 7.68 -8.80
CA ALA A 106 6.56 6.23 -8.80
C ALA A 106 6.57 5.65 -7.38
N ASN A 107 7.34 6.25 -6.46
CA ASN A 107 7.34 5.82 -5.05
C ASN A 107 5.98 6.01 -4.39
N ILE A 108 5.37 7.18 -4.56
CA ILE A 108 4.02 7.51 -4.04
C ILE A 108 2.98 6.50 -4.57
N LEU A 109 2.98 6.27 -5.88
CA LEU A 109 2.02 5.38 -6.54
C LEU A 109 2.23 3.92 -6.14
N ASN A 110 3.48 3.45 -6.04
CA ASN A 110 3.75 2.08 -5.60
C ASN A 110 3.29 1.84 -4.15
N ILE A 111 3.47 2.82 -3.24
CA ILE A 111 2.93 2.71 -1.86
C ILE A 111 1.41 2.59 -1.90
N GLN A 112 0.77 3.42 -2.72
CA GLN A 112 -0.69 3.42 -2.88
C GLN A 112 -1.23 2.11 -3.44
N ILE A 113 -0.62 1.61 -4.51
CA ILE A 113 -1.02 0.36 -5.18
C ILE A 113 -0.92 -0.79 -4.19
N ASN A 114 0.21 -0.92 -3.50
CA ASN A 114 0.44 -1.99 -2.53
C ASN A 114 -0.60 -1.95 -1.40
N CYS A 115 -0.89 -0.77 -0.86
CA CYS A 115 -1.90 -0.62 0.20
C CYS A 115 -3.31 -0.98 -0.28
N SER A 116 -3.69 -0.53 -1.49
CA SER A 116 -5.02 -0.83 -2.05
C SER A 116 -5.20 -2.33 -2.29
N ARG A 117 -4.15 -2.99 -2.80
CA ARG A 117 -4.16 -4.43 -3.01
C ARG A 117 -4.20 -5.20 -1.70
N ALA A 118 -3.44 -4.78 -0.69
CA ALA A 118 -3.51 -5.37 0.64
C ALA A 118 -4.92 -5.31 1.21
N TYR A 119 -5.58 -4.15 1.09
CA TYR A 119 -6.98 -3.99 1.48
C TYR A 119 -7.91 -4.93 0.70
N ASN A 120 -7.78 -5.01 -0.64
CA ASN A 120 -8.61 -5.89 -1.45
C ASN A 120 -8.41 -7.37 -1.12
N PHE A 121 -7.16 -7.81 -0.94
CA PHE A 121 -6.86 -9.19 -0.56
C PHE A 121 -7.40 -9.53 0.84
N ASN A 122 -7.25 -8.64 1.82
CA ASN A 122 -7.87 -8.84 3.14
C ASN A 122 -9.40 -8.87 3.05
N TYR A 123 -10.01 -7.96 2.28
CA TYR A 123 -11.46 -7.98 2.05
C TYR A 123 -11.91 -9.32 1.46
N ILE A 124 -11.19 -9.84 0.45
CA ILE A 124 -11.50 -11.13 -0.15
C ILE A 124 -11.32 -12.26 0.87
N SER A 125 -10.23 -12.24 1.66
CA SER A 125 -10.00 -13.23 2.72
C SER A 125 -11.17 -13.32 3.70
N TYR A 126 -11.69 -12.19 4.18
CA TYR A 126 -12.78 -12.17 5.16
C TYR A 126 -14.15 -12.49 4.56
N ASN A 127 -14.38 -12.11 3.31
CA ASN A 127 -15.68 -12.21 2.66
C ASN A 127 -15.73 -13.31 1.59
N LEU A 128 -14.75 -14.23 1.56
CA LEU A 128 -14.61 -15.18 0.47
C LEU A 128 -15.90 -15.97 0.25
N ASP A 129 -16.53 -16.47 1.32
CA ASP A 129 -17.78 -17.24 1.26
C ASP A 129 -18.93 -16.45 0.61
N SER A 130 -19.01 -15.14 0.89
CA SER A 130 -20.01 -14.25 0.30
C SER A 130 -19.68 -13.89 -1.14
N ILE A 131 -18.41 -13.65 -1.44
CA ILE A 131 -17.93 -13.31 -2.80
C ILE A 131 -18.17 -14.48 -3.75
N ILE A 132 -18.01 -15.71 -3.27
CA ILE A 132 -18.26 -16.93 -4.05
C ILE A 132 -19.72 -17.45 -3.94
N GLY A 133 -20.54 -16.83 -3.09
CA GLY A 133 -21.81 -17.35 -2.56
C GLY A 133 -22.76 -17.91 -3.61
N ASP A 134 -23.39 -19.05 -3.27
CA ASP A 134 -24.41 -19.83 -4.02
C ASP A 134 -24.31 -19.80 -5.55
N THR A 135 -23.09 -19.68 -6.10
CA THR A 135 -22.82 -20.09 -7.47
C THR A 135 -23.02 -21.60 -7.48
N VAL A 136 -24.28 -22.01 -7.75
CA VAL A 136 -24.78 -23.39 -7.86
C VAL A 136 -23.59 -24.26 -8.19
N SER A 137 -23.13 -25.06 -7.22
CA SER A 137 -22.05 -26.01 -7.46
C SER A 137 -22.50 -26.81 -8.69
N PRO A 138 -21.95 -26.57 -9.88
CA PRO A 138 -22.21 -27.50 -10.96
C PRO A 138 -21.46 -28.71 -10.44
N LYS A 139 -22.19 -29.76 -10.02
CA LYS A 139 -21.60 -31.09 -9.80
C LYS A 139 -20.52 -31.23 -10.86
N LEU A 140 -19.27 -31.20 -10.41
CA LEU A 140 -18.11 -30.97 -11.27
C LEU A 140 -18.14 -32.02 -12.37
N SER A 141 -18.62 -31.67 -13.58
CA SER A 141 -18.58 -32.63 -14.66
C SER A 141 -17.11 -32.85 -14.98
N LEU A 142 -16.71 -34.12 -15.04
CA LEU A 142 -15.35 -34.53 -15.35
C LEU A 142 -14.84 -33.84 -16.64
N ASP A 143 -15.76 -33.56 -17.56
CA ASP A 143 -15.52 -32.90 -18.85
C ASP A 143 -15.03 -31.43 -18.72
N LYS A 144 -15.55 -30.65 -17.76
CA LYS A 144 -15.06 -29.28 -17.51
C LYS A 144 -13.65 -29.26 -16.93
N LYS A 145 -13.34 -30.20 -16.03
CA LYS A 145 -11.98 -30.40 -15.49
C LYS A 145 -10.99 -30.75 -16.61
N ILE A 146 -11.40 -31.63 -17.53
CA ILE A 146 -10.57 -32.03 -18.69
C ILE A 146 -10.35 -30.89 -19.67
N SER A 147 -11.35 -30.02 -19.91
CA SER A 147 -11.22 -28.86 -20.81
C SER A 147 -10.22 -27.82 -20.31
N TYR A 148 -10.21 -27.50 -19.00
CA TYR A 148 -9.23 -26.58 -18.40
C TYR A 148 -7.78 -27.06 -18.55
N LEU A 149 -7.54 -28.38 -18.57
CA LEU A 149 -6.22 -28.96 -18.83
C LEU A 149 -5.71 -28.73 -20.26
N ASN A 150 -6.60 -28.40 -21.20
CA ASN A 150 -6.29 -28.30 -22.63
C ASN A 150 -6.26 -26.85 -23.15
N THR A 151 -6.57 -25.83 -22.33
CA THR A 151 -6.57 -24.43 -22.75
C THR A 151 -5.16 -23.80 -22.71
N LYS A 152 -4.56 -23.66 -23.90
CA LYS A 152 -3.46 -22.79 -24.38
C LYS A 152 -2.32 -22.38 -23.40
N GLU A 153 -1.16 -22.96 -23.69
CA GLU A 153 0.26 -22.59 -23.53
C GLU A 153 0.77 -21.53 -22.53
N GLU A 154 0.05 -20.47 -22.18
CA GLU A 154 0.59 -19.41 -21.28
C GLU A 154 0.30 -19.67 -19.79
N THR A 155 -0.60 -20.61 -19.51
CA THR A 155 -0.93 -21.05 -18.14
C THR A 155 -0.84 -22.56 -17.99
N LYS A 156 0.02 -23.24 -18.77
CA LYS A 156 0.40 -24.63 -18.43
C LYS A 156 0.90 -24.59 -16.99
N PRO A 157 0.13 -25.05 -16.00
CA PRO A 157 0.69 -25.19 -14.68
C PRO A 157 1.79 -26.24 -14.88
N LEU A 158 2.94 -26.08 -14.23
CA LEU A 158 3.91 -27.17 -14.17
C LEU A 158 3.22 -28.34 -13.43
N ILE A 159 2.42 -29.14 -14.15
CA ILE A 159 1.73 -30.31 -13.63
C ILE A 159 2.55 -31.51 -14.06
N ILE A 160 3.56 -31.83 -13.26
CA ILE A 160 4.22 -33.13 -13.27
C ILE A 160 3.40 -34.01 -12.32
N GLY A 161 2.71 -35.03 -12.84
CA GLY A 161 2.11 -36.11 -12.04
C GLY A 161 0.58 -36.26 -12.08
N ASN A 162 0.12 -37.47 -11.76
CA ASN A 162 -1.24 -38.03 -11.94
C ASN A 162 -2.42 -37.10 -11.56
N ARG A 163 -3.39 -37.00 -12.47
CA ARG A 163 -4.35 -35.89 -12.65
C ARG A 163 -5.56 -35.82 -11.70
N LYS A 164 -5.73 -36.68 -10.70
CA LYS A 164 -6.98 -36.73 -9.91
C LYS A 164 -6.88 -36.30 -8.45
N ASN A 165 -5.69 -36.33 -7.84
CA ASN A 165 -5.51 -36.08 -6.40
C ASN A 165 -4.56 -34.90 -6.10
N ASN A 166 -4.36 -33.98 -7.04
CA ASN A 166 -3.46 -32.86 -6.83
C ASN A 166 -4.22 -31.67 -6.25
N ASN A 167 -3.99 -31.36 -4.97
CA ASN A 167 -4.60 -30.22 -4.28
C ASN A 167 -4.40 -28.90 -5.02
N LEU A 168 -3.20 -28.65 -5.56
CA LEU A 168 -2.91 -27.43 -6.31
C LEU A 168 -3.83 -27.30 -7.53
N TYR A 169 -4.07 -28.40 -8.24
CA TYR A 169 -4.98 -28.39 -9.39
C TYR A 169 -6.40 -28.04 -8.97
N ASN A 170 -6.91 -28.68 -7.91
CA ASN A 170 -8.27 -28.43 -7.41
C ASN A 170 -8.43 -26.95 -6.96
N ILE A 171 -7.42 -26.40 -6.26
CA ILE A 171 -7.37 -25.00 -5.83
C ILE A 171 -7.38 -24.04 -7.03
N LEU A 172 -6.50 -24.25 -8.02
CA LEU A 172 -6.39 -23.36 -9.17
C LEU A 172 -7.62 -23.44 -10.08
N PHE A 173 -8.19 -24.63 -10.25
CA PHE A 173 -9.44 -24.80 -10.97
C PHE A 173 -10.59 -24.06 -10.27
N PHE A 174 -10.71 -24.21 -8.94
CA PHE A 174 -11.72 -23.52 -8.13
C PHE A 174 -11.66 -22.00 -8.30
N LEU A 175 -10.45 -21.44 -8.27
CA LEU A 175 -10.22 -20.01 -8.49
C LEU A 175 -10.52 -19.58 -9.93
N ASN A 176 -10.14 -20.39 -10.91
CA ASN A 176 -10.30 -20.03 -12.32
C ASN A 176 -11.79 -19.91 -12.72
N GLU A 177 -12.65 -20.82 -12.23
CA GLU A 177 -14.10 -20.75 -12.47
C GLU A 177 -14.72 -19.47 -11.89
N ARG A 178 -14.07 -18.83 -10.90
CA ARG A 178 -14.55 -17.64 -10.19
C ARG A 178 -13.68 -16.41 -10.43
N LYS A 179 -12.76 -16.48 -11.40
CA LYS A 179 -11.72 -15.48 -11.59
C LYS A 179 -12.27 -14.10 -11.86
N ASP A 180 -13.38 -13.98 -12.60
CA ASP A 180 -13.92 -12.68 -12.99
C ASP A 180 -14.47 -11.95 -11.76
N VAL A 181 -15.26 -12.65 -10.93
CA VAL A 181 -15.80 -12.10 -9.68
C VAL A 181 -14.70 -11.73 -8.69
N ILE A 182 -13.64 -12.56 -8.59
CA ILE A 182 -12.50 -12.29 -7.70
C ILE A 182 -11.66 -11.12 -8.23
N ASN A 183 -11.33 -11.12 -9.52
CA ASN A 183 -10.49 -10.10 -10.15
C ASN A 183 -11.17 -8.72 -10.13
N ASP A 184 -12.50 -8.65 -10.25
CA ASP A 184 -13.26 -7.40 -10.14
C ASP A 184 -13.11 -6.75 -8.76
N LYS A 185 -12.73 -7.51 -7.73
CA LYS A 185 -12.47 -6.98 -6.38
C LYS A 185 -11.03 -6.53 -6.18
N ILE A 186 -10.11 -6.82 -7.11
CA ILE A 186 -8.68 -6.53 -6.97
C ILE A 186 -8.32 -5.38 -7.89
N LEU A 187 -8.14 -4.20 -7.29
CA LEU A 187 -7.63 -3.05 -8.02
C LEU A 187 -6.20 -3.32 -8.49
N PHE A 188 -5.83 -2.70 -9.62
CA PHE A 188 -4.45 -2.69 -10.12
C PHE A 188 -3.91 -4.07 -10.55
N SER A 189 -4.80 -5.04 -10.79
CA SER A 189 -4.42 -6.32 -11.38
C SER A 189 -3.85 -6.13 -12.79
N LYS A 190 -2.71 -6.76 -13.07
CA LYS A 190 -1.96 -6.61 -14.33
C LYS A 190 -2.46 -7.56 -15.40
N GLU A 191 -2.99 -8.72 -14.99
CA GLU A 191 -3.33 -9.85 -15.86
C GLU A 191 -4.54 -10.61 -15.28
N SER A 192 -5.41 -11.14 -16.15
CA SER A 192 -6.59 -11.92 -15.76
C SER A 192 -6.29 -13.17 -14.92
N HIS A 193 -5.04 -13.63 -14.89
CA HIS A 193 -4.59 -14.82 -14.18
C HIS A 193 -3.58 -14.53 -13.05
N GLU A 194 -3.40 -13.26 -12.66
CA GLU A 194 -2.43 -12.88 -11.64
C GLU A 194 -2.67 -13.60 -10.30
N VAL A 195 -3.92 -13.64 -9.84
CA VAL A 195 -4.30 -14.30 -8.58
C VAL A 195 -3.93 -15.79 -8.58
N LEU A 196 -4.14 -16.49 -9.70
CA LEU A 196 -3.78 -17.90 -9.84
C LEU A 196 -2.27 -18.10 -9.66
N LYS A 197 -1.45 -17.23 -10.27
CA LYS A 197 0.01 -17.28 -10.14
C LYS A 197 0.45 -17.04 -8.69
N LEU A 198 -0.17 -16.08 -8.02
CA LEU A 198 0.14 -15.73 -6.63
C LEU A 198 -0.26 -16.83 -5.63
N VAL A 199 -1.42 -17.47 -5.82
CA VAL A 199 -1.86 -18.60 -4.98
C VAL A 199 -1.01 -19.85 -5.24
N ASN A 200 -0.65 -20.12 -6.51
CA ASN A 200 0.30 -21.18 -6.84
C ASN A 200 1.65 -20.97 -6.15
N LEU A 201 2.17 -19.74 -6.16
CA LEU A 201 3.41 -19.40 -5.46
C LEU A 201 3.31 -19.71 -3.96
N TYR A 202 2.23 -19.26 -3.30
CA TYR A 202 1.99 -19.54 -1.88
C TYR A 202 1.94 -21.05 -1.59
N TYR A 203 1.19 -21.82 -2.40
CA TYR A 203 1.11 -23.28 -2.28
C TYR A 203 2.49 -23.95 -2.34
N ASN A 204 3.33 -23.57 -3.31
CA ASN A 204 4.67 -24.15 -3.47
C ASN A 204 5.62 -23.77 -2.34
N LEU A 205 5.45 -22.58 -1.76
CA LEU A 205 6.24 -22.16 -0.61
C LEU A 205 5.90 -22.98 0.65
N LEU A 206 4.63 -23.35 0.85
CA LEU A 206 4.24 -24.27 1.93
C LEU A 206 4.83 -25.67 1.78
N LYS A 207 5.01 -26.15 0.54
CA LYS A 207 5.63 -27.45 0.26
C LYS A 207 7.14 -27.51 0.49
N THR A 208 7.84 -26.40 0.26
CA THR A 208 9.32 -26.37 0.22
C THR A 208 9.99 -26.03 1.54
N GLU A 209 9.22 -25.83 2.62
CA GLU A 209 9.70 -25.45 3.95
C GLU A 209 10.57 -24.18 4.03
N ASN A 210 10.62 -23.36 2.97
CA ASN A 210 11.19 -22.02 2.98
C ASN A 210 10.25 -21.04 3.70
N ILE A 211 10.20 -21.15 5.03
CA ILE A 211 9.13 -20.58 5.85
C ILE A 211 9.58 -19.35 6.70
N GLU A 212 10.78 -18.80 6.50
CA GLU A 212 11.24 -17.62 7.29
C GLU A 212 10.36 -16.37 7.12
N PHE A 213 9.61 -16.28 6.02
CA PHE A 213 8.74 -15.16 5.70
C PHE A 213 7.30 -15.28 6.21
N TYR A 214 6.96 -16.36 6.93
CA TYR A 214 5.57 -16.68 7.23
C TYR A 214 5.24 -16.60 8.71
N PRO A 215 4.12 -15.95 9.06
CA PRO A 215 3.37 -16.37 10.22
C PRO A 215 2.74 -17.74 9.89
N LYS A 216 3.47 -18.84 10.18
CA LYS A 216 2.95 -20.23 10.14
C LYS A 216 1.64 -20.39 10.93
N SER A 217 1.38 -19.47 11.86
CA SER A 217 0.33 -19.53 12.88
C SER A 217 -1.10 -19.48 12.34
N ASP A 218 -1.33 -18.97 11.13
CA ASP A 218 -2.68 -18.79 10.60
C ASP A 218 -3.22 -19.99 9.81
N LEU A 219 -2.36 -20.94 9.39
CA LEU A 219 -2.78 -22.09 8.60
C LEU A 219 -3.14 -23.29 9.49
N ASN A 220 -4.33 -23.84 9.29
CA ASN A 220 -4.76 -25.06 9.96
C ASN A 220 -3.73 -26.17 9.72
N ILE A 221 -3.24 -26.77 10.80
CA ILE A 221 -2.20 -27.82 10.80
C ILE A 221 -2.63 -29.01 9.92
N ASP A 222 -3.92 -29.36 9.92
CA ASP A 222 -4.45 -30.46 9.13
C ASP A 222 -4.39 -30.16 7.63
N ILE A 223 -4.75 -28.93 7.22
CA ILE A 223 -4.64 -28.47 5.83
C ILE A 223 -3.17 -28.50 5.39
N LEU A 224 -2.26 -27.99 6.22
CA LEU A 224 -0.83 -28.00 5.92
C LEU A 224 -0.30 -29.44 5.77
N HIS A 225 -0.68 -30.33 6.69
CA HIS A 225 -0.31 -31.75 6.62
C HIS A 225 -0.81 -32.39 5.33
N LYS A 226 -2.05 -32.11 4.93
CA LYS A 226 -2.63 -32.61 3.67
C LYS A 226 -1.90 -32.09 2.43
N ILE A 227 -1.55 -30.80 2.42
CA ILE A 227 -0.76 -30.19 1.33
C ILE A 227 0.63 -30.82 1.22
N LYS A 228 1.33 -31.00 2.34
CA LYS A 228 2.69 -31.55 2.37
C LYS A 228 2.74 -33.02 1.93
N ASN A 229 1.72 -33.80 2.30
CA ASN A 229 1.66 -35.23 2.02
C ASN A 229 0.82 -35.58 0.79
N ASP A 230 0.41 -34.58 -0.01
CA ASP A 230 -0.45 -34.77 -1.19
C ASP A 230 -1.74 -35.56 -0.90
N ILE A 231 -2.31 -35.35 0.29
CA ILE A 231 -3.61 -35.89 0.71
C ILE A 231 -4.70 -34.91 0.24
N GLU A 232 -5.77 -35.42 -0.36
CA GLU A 232 -6.85 -34.59 -0.93
C GLU A 232 -7.51 -33.67 0.12
N LEU A 233 -7.64 -32.39 -0.24
CA LEU A 233 -8.44 -31.40 0.47
C LEU A 233 -9.91 -31.48 0.02
N SER A 234 -10.81 -31.43 0.99
CA SER A 234 -12.24 -31.18 0.75
C SER A 234 -12.47 -29.76 0.24
N GLU A 235 -13.66 -29.51 -0.32
CA GLU A 235 -14.02 -28.18 -0.82
C GLU A 235 -13.99 -27.10 0.27
N THR A 236 -14.45 -27.43 1.48
CA THR A 236 -14.36 -26.53 2.65
C THR A 236 -12.91 -26.22 3.01
N GLU A 237 -12.02 -27.22 2.98
CA GLU A 237 -10.60 -27.01 3.24
C GLU A 237 -9.90 -26.20 2.13
N ILE A 238 -10.35 -26.33 0.88
CA ILE A 238 -9.87 -25.48 -0.23
C ILE A 238 -10.27 -24.01 0.03
N ILE A 239 -11.51 -23.76 0.45
CA ILE A 239 -11.98 -22.40 0.77
C ILE A 239 -11.17 -21.82 1.93
N ASP A 240 -10.96 -22.58 3.00
CA ASP A 240 -10.16 -22.14 4.15
C ASP A 240 -8.71 -21.85 3.74
N PHE A 241 -8.10 -22.73 2.95
CA PHE A 241 -6.78 -22.49 2.35
C PHE A 241 -6.74 -21.19 1.54
N LEU A 242 -7.77 -20.92 0.74
CA LEU A 242 -7.84 -19.71 -0.08
C LEU A 242 -7.97 -18.45 0.77
N LYS A 243 -8.79 -18.45 1.83
CA LYS A 243 -8.87 -17.32 2.78
C LYS A 243 -7.48 -16.98 3.31
N ILE A 244 -6.76 -17.99 3.79
CA ILE A 244 -5.41 -17.83 4.33
C ILE A 244 -4.42 -17.39 3.26
N SER A 245 -4.55 -17.92 2.03
CA SER A 245 -3.76 -17.47 0.88
C SER A 245 -3.95 -15.98 0.61
N PHE A 246 -5.19 -15.48 0.61
CA PHE A 246 -5.46 -14.05 0.41
C PHE A 246 -4.94 -13.19 1.58
N LYS A 247 -5.06 -13.65 2.83
CA LYS A 247 -4.42 -12.99 3.98
C LYS A 247 -2.90 -12.90 3.81
N PHE A 248 -2.26 -13.97 3.32
CA PHE A 248 -0.83 -13.98 3.00
C PHE A 248 -0.48 -12.97 1.90
N LEU A 249 -1.26 -12.93 0.81
CA LEU A 249 -1.04 -11.96 -0.27
C LEU A 249 -1.18 -10.52 0.21
N ALA A 250 -2.13 -10.25 1.11
CA ALA A 250 -2.26 -8.93 1.74
C ALA A 250 -1.01 -8.56 2.55
N LYS A 251 -0.53 -9.47 3.40
CA LYS A 251 0.71 -9.30 4.18
C LYS A 251 1.92 -9.07 3.27
N ASN A 252 2.03 -9.80 2.16
CA ASN A 252 3.11 -9.64 1.19
C ASN A 252 3.11 -8.26 0.50
N GLU A 253 1.94 -7.72 0.14
CA GLU A 253 1.87 -6.36 -0.39
C GLU A 253 2.28 -5.31 0.65
N MET A 254 1.91 -5.52 1.93
CA MET A 254 2.31 -4.64 3.01
C MET A 254 3.79 -4.73 3.34
N TYR A 255 4.39 -5.92 3.25
CA TYR A 255 5.82 -6.10 3.43
C TYR A 255 6.64 -5.22 2.48
N LYS A 256 6.21 -5.11 1.21
CA LYS A 256 6.85 -4.21 0.23
C LYS A 256 6.80 -2.74 0.66
N ASN A 257 5.74 -2.33 1.36
CA ASN A 257 5.62 -0.98 1.89
C ASN A 257 6.47 -0.79 3.15
N THR A 258 6.43 -1.74 4.09
CA THR A 258 7.20 -1.71 5.33
C THR A 258 8.70 -1.73 5.05
N SER A 259 9.17 -2.59 4.14
CA SER A 259 10.57 -2.61 3.68
C SER A 259 11.01 -1.24 3.11
N LYS A 260 10.13 -0.55 2.38
CA LYS A 260 10.44 0.82 1.92
C LYS A 260 10.50 1.82 3.07
N LYS A 261 9.53 1.81 3.99
CA LYS A 261 9.48 2.69 5.17
C LYS A 261 10.73 2.52 6.04
N LEU A 262 11.22 1.28 6.17
CA LEU A 262 12.44 0.93 6.88
C LEU A 262 13.67 1.68 6.32
N ASN A 263 13.82 1.80 5.00
CA ASN A 263 14.91 2.58 4.38
C ASN A 263 14.87 4.10 4.72
N PHE A 264 13.74 4.55 5.26
CA PHE A 264 13.55 5.90 5.78
C PHE A 264 13.57 5.97 7.31
N GLY A 265 13.86 4.86 8.00
CA GLY A 265 13.90 4.75 9.45
C GLY A 265 12.52 4.79 10.10
N LEU A 266 11.49 4.32 9.39
CA LEU A 266 10.11 4.23 9.90
C LEU A 266 9.67 2.77 9.97
N VAL A 267 9.15 2.37 11.12
CA VAL A 267 8.51 1.08 11.39
C VAL A 267 7.28 1.33 12.26
N ASN A 268 6.36 0.37 12.35
CA ASN A 268 5.21 0.51 13.25
C ASN A 268 5.59 0.06 14.68
N CYS A 269 6.50 -0.91 14.80
CA CYS A 269 7.00 -1.44 16.06
C CYS A 269 8.48 -1.84 15.92
N LYS A 270 9.37 -1.14 16.63
CA LYS A 270 10.83 -1.31 16.52
C LYS A 270 11.34 -2.57 17.23
N GLU A 271 10.56 -3.12 18.15
CA GLU A 271 10.85 -4.35 18.89
C GLU A 271 10.54 -5.62 18.08
N ARG A 272 9.88 -5.48 16.93
CA ARG A 272 9.41 -6.58 16.09
C ARG A 272 10.15 -6.64 14.77
N LYS A 273 10.17 -7.84 14.16
CA LYS A 273 10.70 -8.02 12.80
C LYS A 273 9.82 -7.29 11.78
N ILE A 274 10.38 -6.97 10.63
CA ILE A 274 9.69 -6.19 9.59
C ILE A 274 8.48 -6.94 8.99
N ASN A 275 8.52 -8.28 9.02
CA ASN A 275 7.45 -9.16 8.56
C ASN A 275 6.47 -9.57 9.67
N ASP A 276 6.62 -9.01 10.87
CA ASP A 276 5.68 -9.20 11.97
C ASP A 276 4.36 -8.48 11.68
N ASP A 277 3.25 -9.06 12.15
CA ASP A 277 1.91 -8.52 11.89
C ASP A 277 1.78 -7.06 12.36
N GLU A 278 2.39 -6.67 13.49
CA GLU A 278 2.39 -5.29 13.99
C GLU A 278 3.05 -4.31 13.00
N ASN A 279 4.09 -4.76 12.29
CA ASN A 279 4.81 -3.98 11.27
C ASN A 279 4.18 -4.02 9.88
N LEU A 280 3.24 -4.95 9.65
CA LEU A 280 2.49 -5.07 8.40
C LEU A 280 1.11 -4.42 8.47
N ILE A 281 0.72 -3.87 9.64
CA ILE A 281 -0.54 -3.15 9.82
C ILE A 281 -0.61 -1.95 8.87
N PHE A 282 -1.75 -1.83 8.20
CA PHE A 282 -2.11 -0.70 7.34
C PHE A 282 -3.38 0.02 7.77
N ASP A 283 -4.09 -0.54 8.74
CA ASP A 283 -5.32 -0.01 9.29
C ASP A 283 -5.42 -0.41 10.76
N ASN A 284 -5.67 0.56 11.61
CA ASN A 284 -5.88 0.36 13.05
C ASN A 284 -7.36 0.51 13.37
N ASP A 285 -7.72 0.12 14.59
CA ASP A 285 -9.06 0.37 15.11
C ASP A 285 -9.38 1.87 15.11
N LEU A 286 -10.68 2.15 15.06
CA LEU A 286 -11.20 3.51 15.20
C LEU A 286 -10.78 4.07 16.57
N SER A 287 -10.29 5.30 16.56
CA SER A 287 -9.83 6.03 17.73
C SER A 287 -10.44 7.43 17.76
N SER A 288 -10.62 7.99 18.95
CA SER A 288 -11.07 9.37 19.09
C SER A 288 -9.94 10.38 18.96
N ILE A 289 -10.28 11.64 18.69
CA ILE A 289 -9.28 12.74 18.70
C ILE A 289 -8.64 12.86 20.08
N GLN A 290 -9.39 12.60 21.15
CA GLN A 290 -8.86 12.62 22.52
C GLN A 290 -7.82 11.50 22.74
N GLU A 291 -8.09 10.29 22.27
CA GLU A 291 -7.12 9.19 22.31
C GLU A 291 -5.85 9.50 21.49
N LEU A 292 -6.00 10.18 20.33
CA LEU A 292 -4.86 10.68 19.57
C LEU A 292 -4.04 11.70 20.39
N LYS A 293 -4.69 12.67 21.04
CA LYS A 293 -4.04 13.67 21.90
C LYS A 293 -3.25 13.00 23.03
N ASP A 294 -3.86 12.04 23.72
CA ASP A 294 -3.27 11.40 24.88
C ASP A 294 -2.08 10.51 24.49
N ARG A 295 -2.19 9.80 23.36
CA ARG A 295 -1.09 9.02 22.79
C ARG A 295 0.08 9.88 22.32
N ILE A 296 -0.20 11.01 21.66
CA ILE A 296 0.83 11.99 21.27
C ILE A 296 1.58 12.50 22.51
N LYS A 297 0.85 12.91 23.56
CA LYS A 297 1.47 13.37 24.82
C LYS A 297 2.36 12.29 25.43
N SER A 298 1.89 11.05 25.49
CA SER A 298 2.65 9.91 26.04
C SER A 298 3.95 9.66 25.27
N ILE A 299 3.89 9.60 23.93
CA ILE A 299 5.05 9.27 23.09
C ILE A 299 6.05 10.43 23.08
N ILE A 300 5.60 11.67 22.95
CA ILE A 300 6.47 12.84 22.86
C ILE A 300 7.33 13.03 24.12
N ASN A 301 6.79 12.68 25.29
CA ASN A 301 7.51 12.73 26.56
C ASN A 301 8.69 11.75 26.61
N ASN A 302 8.63 10.64 25.85
CA ASN A 302 9.62 9.56 25.91
C ASN A 302 10.55 9.53 24.67
N GLU A 303 10.01 9.71 23.47
CA GLU A 303 10.73 9.50 22.20
C GLU A 303 11.05 10.79 21.44
N HIS A 304 10.54 11.94 21.90
CA HIS A 304 10.76 13.27 21.31
C HIS A 304 10.35 13.45 19.82
N VAL A 305 9.77 12.42 19.22
CA VAL A 305 9.28 12.38 17.83
C VAL A 305 7.98 11.57 17.79
N PHE A 306 7.04 12.01 16.95
CA PHE A 306 5.82 11.28 16.66
C PHE A 306 5.47 11.44 15.18
N TYR A 307 5.19 10.34 14.49
CA TYR A 307 4.67 10.33 13.12
C TYR A 307 3.42 9.47 13.07
N SER A 308 2.39 9.93 12.37
CA SER A 308 1.18 9.15 12.17
C SER A 308 0.46 9.53 10.89
N LEU A 309 -0.20 8.55 10.27
CA LEU A 309 -1.22 8.82 9.26
C LEU A 309 -2.58 8.90 9.95
N ILE A 310 -3.39 9.88 9.57
CA ILE A 310 -4.79 10.02 10.00
C ILE A 310 -5.68 9.70 8.80
N ILE A 311 -6.50 8.66 8.92
CA ILE A 311 -7.39 8.15 7.88
C ILE A 311 -8.83 8.38 8.31
N TYR A 312 -9.61 9.05 7.45
CA TYR A 312 -11.03 9.38 7.68
C TYR A 312 -11.70 9.62 6.33
N ASP A 313 -12.99 9.25 6.18
CA ASP A 313 -13.82 9.55 4.99
C ASP A 313 -13.14 9.33 3.62
N ASN A 314 -12.45 8.20 3.45
CA ASN A 314 -11.66 7.86 2.25
C ASN A 314 -10.51 8.85 1.93
N HIS A 315 -10.10 9.65 2.90
CA HIS A 315 -8.97 10.55 2.87
C HIS A 315 -7.88 10.11 3.85
N CYS A 316 -6.65 10.56 3.59
CA CYS A 316 -5.50 10.25 4.44
C CYS A 316 -4.58 11.46 4.53
N MET A 317 -4.33 11.89 5.77
CA MET A 317 -3.40 12.96 6.13
C MET A 317 -2.20 12.38 6.86
N ALA A 318 -1.13 13.16 6.95
CA ALA A 318 0.03 12.84 7.75
C ALA A 318 0.26 13.90 8.83
N ILE A 319 0.65 13.46 10.03
CA ILE A 319 1.10 14.33 11.10
C ILE A 319 2.51 13.97 11.53
N SER A 320 3.31 15.01 11.83
CA SER A 320 4.65 14.86 12.33
C SER A 320 4.90 15.85 13.45
N ILE A 321 5.42 15.37 14.57
CA ILE A 321 5.80 16.20 15.70
C ILE A 321 7.23 15.86 16.06
N LYS A 322 8.08 16.88 16.15
CA LYS A 322 9.50 16.69 16.44
C LYS A 322 10.01 17.75 17.39
N ARG A 323 10.87 17.36 18.31
CA ARG A 323 11.65 18.30 19.09
C ARG A 323 12.69 18.99 18.21
N ASN A 324 12.74 20.31 18.27
CA ASN A 324 13.76 21.11 17.64
C ASN A 324 15.07 20.98 18.41
N SER A 325 16.10 20.48 17.73
CA SER A 325 17.42 20.26 18.33
C SER A 325 18.09 21.54 18.84
N LYS A 326 17.66 22.73 18.37
CA LYS A 326 18.29 24.01 18.73
C LYS A 326 17.72 24.67 19.97
N ASN A 327 16.44 24.48 20.27
CA ASN A 327 15.76 25.23 21.33
C ASN A 327 14.81 24.38 22.18
N SER A 328 14.85 23.05 22.08
CA SER A 328 14.00 22.12 22.83
C SER A 328 12.49 22.22 22.58
N ASP A 329 12.01 23.21 21.81
CA ASP A 329 10.61 23.36 21.46
C ASP A 329 10.15 22.27 20.49
N TYR A 330 8.87 21.90 20.55
CA TYR A 330 8.28 21.00 19.57
C TYR A 330 7.78 21.77 18.34
N ILE A 331 8.04 21.20 17.16
CA ILE A 331 7.48 21.63 15.89
C ILE A 331 6.42 20.62 15.50
N TYR A 332 5.19 21.08 15.40
CA TYR A 332 4.05 20.27 14.95
C TYR A 332 3.79 20.59 13.49
N LYS A 333 3.51 19.56 12.69
CA LYS A 333 3.09 19.72 11.31
C LYS A 333 1.98 18.74 10.99
N PHE A 334 1.09 19.15 10.11
CA PHE A 334 0.31 18.19 9.34
C PHE A 334 0.42 18.48 7.84
N PHE A 335 0.20 17.44 7.07
CA PHE A 335 0.11 17.46 5.62
C PHE A 335 -1.24 16.90 5.18
N ASP A 336 -2.01 17.73 4.47
CA ASP A 336 -3.22 17.34 3.77
C ASP A 336 -2.94 17.42 2.25
N SER A 337 -3.12 16.31 1.54
CA SER A 337 -2.84 16.25 0.10
C SER A 337 -3.76 17.16 -0.74
N ASN A 338 -4.89 17.63 -0.21
CA ASN A 338 -5.77 18.59 -0.89
C ASN A 338 -5.40 20.06 -0.62
N LYS A 339 -4.68 20.34 0.47
CA LYS A 339 -4.48 21.72 0.97
C LYS A 339 -3.01 22.13 1.11
N GLY A 340 -2.15 21.26 1.64
CA GLY A 340 -0.74 21.58 1.88
C GLY A 340 -0.18 21.12 3.20
N ILE A 341 1.02 21.62 3.51
CA ILE A 341 1.67 21.48 4.82
C ILE A 341 1.38 22.74 5.63
N LYS A 342 0.99 22.52 6.89
CA LYS A 342 0.82 23.56 7.90
C LYS A 342 1.72 23.25 9.10
N LYS A 343 2.31 24.29 9.68
CA LYS A 343 3.28 24.20 10.78
C LYS A 343 2.81 25.00 11.97
N TYR A 344 3.04 24.46 13.15
CA TYR A 344 2.68 25.08 14.41
C TYR A 344 3.85 25.04 15.37
N LYS A 345 3.88 26.07 16.22
CA LYS A 345 4.78 26.17 17.37
C LYS A 345 4.10 25.73 18.66
N THR A 346 2.78 25.67 18.67
CA THR A 346 1.94 25.37 19.84
C THR A 346 1.13 24.11 19.58
N GLN A 347 0.99 23.29 20.62
CA GLN A 347 0.19 22.06 20.58
C GLN A 347 -1.31 22.39 20.43
N GLU A 348 -1.79 23.42 21.12
CA GLU A 348 -3.19 23.85 21.13
C GLU A 348 -3.67 24.17 19.72
N SER A 349 -3.03 25.13 19.04
CA SER A 349 -3.39 25.52 17.68
C SER A 349 -3.26 24.39 16.65
N PHE A 350 -2.36 23.43 16.88
CA PHE A 350 -2.25 22.24 16.03
C PHE A 350 -3.47 21.33 16.17
N PHE A 351 -3.96 21.11 17.39
CA PHE A 351 -5.13 20.28 17.61
C PHE A 351 -6.45 20.99 17.26
N ASP A 352 -6.54 22.30 17.46
CA ASP A 352 -7.72 23.08 17.05
C ASP A 352 -7.98 22.92 15.54
N ASP A 353 -6.93 23.09 14.72
CA ASP A 353 -7.04 22.93 13.27
C ASP A 353 -7.29 21.47 12.85
N ILE A 354 -6.76 20.47 13.57
CA ILE A 354 -7.06 19.05 13.32
C ILE A 354 -8.53 18.75 13.62
N GLU A 355 -9.06 19.25 14.74
CA GLU A 355 -10.46 19.09 15.11
C GLU A 355 -11.38 19.76 14.10
N GLU A 356 -11.05 20.96 13.66
CA GLU A 356 -11.80 21.66 12.61
C GLU A 356 -11.80 20.86 11.30
N LEU A 357 -10.66 20.31 10.89
CA LEU A 357 -10.58 19.50 9.67
C LEU A 357 -11.44 18.24 9.77
N LEU A 358 -11.36 17.51 10.88
CA LEU A 358 -12.07 16.24 11.05
C LEU A 358 -13.57 16.43 11.27
N SER A 359 -13.98 17.49 11.98
CA SER A 359 -15.39 17.80 12.24
C SER A 359 -16.17 18.21 10.98
N ASN A 360 -15.48 18.67 9.93
CA ASN A 360 -16.07 19.04 8.64
C ASN A 360 -16.34 17.84 7.72
N HIS A 361 -15.83 16.65 8.02
CA HIS A 361 -15.85 15.51 7.09
C HIS A 361 -16.72 14.32 7.53
N SER A 362 -16.98 14.13 8.83
CA SER A 362 -17.72 12.96 9.33
C SER A 362 -19.15 13.25 9.80
N SER A 363 -20.10 12.37 9.46
CA SER A 363 -21.44 12.32 10.06
C SER A 363 -21.42 11.86 11.53
N ASP A 364 -20.40 11.09 11.93
CA ASP A 364 -20.08 10.70 13.31
C ASP A 364 -18.78 11.40 13.74
N LYS A 365 -18.94 12.59 14.31
CA LYS A 365 -17.91 13.65 14.51
C LYS A 365 -16.68 13.28 15.35
N THR A 366 -16.43 12.01 15.68
CA THR A 366 -15.52 11.65 16.78
C THR A 366 -14.56 10.50 16.52
N LEU A 367 -14.65 9.78 15.40
CA LEU A 367 -13.82 8.58 15.17
C LEU A 367 -12.94 8.72 13.93
N ILE A 368 -11.64 8.49 14.12
CA ILE A 368 -10.59 8.48 13.12
C ILE A 368 -9.77 7.21 13.20
N LYS A 369 -9.19 6.78 12.07
CA LYS A 369 -8.18 5.73 12.07
C LYS A 369 -6.81 6.37 12.07
N THR A 370 -5.90 5.84 12.88
CA THR A 370 -4.53 6.37 12.98
C THR A 370 -3.52 5.27 12.80
N LEU A 371 -2.50 5.47 11.98
CA LEU A 371 -1.40 4.52 11.82
C LEU A 371 -0.10 5.19 12.25
N ASP A 372 0.43 4.79 13.39
CA ASP A 372 1.60 5.42 14.01
C ASP A 372 2.90 4.78 13.53
N PHE A 373 3.96 5.59 13.42
CA PHE A 373 5.30 5.14 13.02
C PHE A 373 6.34 5.61 14.03
N PRO A 374 6.75 4.78 15.00
CA PRO A 374 7.99 4.99 15.72
C PRO A 374 9.20 5.07 14.77
N VAL A 375 10.25 5.73 15.24
CA VAL A 375 11.51 5.90 14.51
C VAL A 375 12.47 4.79 14.86
N GLU A 376 13.03 4.14 13.85
CA GLU A 376 14.16 3.26 14.00
C GLU A 376 15.44 3.96 13.52
N ILE A 377 16.43 4.12 14.40
CA ILE A 377 17.77 4.56 14.02
C ILE A 377 18.52 3.35 13.46
N ILE A 378 18.40 3.13 12.16
CA ILE A 378 19.15 2.09 11.47
C ILE A 378 20.51 2.68 11.12
N SER A 379 21.59 2.22 11.78
CA SER A 379 22.94 2.54 11.33
C SER A 379 23.16 1.88 9.95
N MET A 380 23.86 2.53 9.02
CA MET A 380 24.12 1.91 7.70
C MET A 380 24.89 0.57 7.82
N GLU A 381 25.54 0.30 8.95
CA GLU A 381 26.19 -0.97 9.25
C GLU A 381 25.20 -2.12 9.54
N SER A 382 24.01 -1.84 10.08
CA SER A 382 23.02 -2.88 10.38
C SER A 382 22.26 -3.38 9.14
N LEU A 383 22.13 -2.54 8.10
CA LEU A 383 21.56 -2.92 6.79
C LEU A 383 22.43 -3.93 6.03
N ASN A 384 23.75 -3.90 6.24
CA ASN A 384 24.69 -4.81 5.59
C ASN A 384 24.80 -6.19 6.27
N ASN A 385 24.39 -6.29 7.54
CA ASN A 385 24.42 -7.55 8.32
C ASN A 385 23.08 -8.30 8.33
N SER A 386 22.01 -7.65 7.91
CA SER A 386 20.72 -8.30 7.68
C SER A 386 20.68 -8.82 6.25
N SER A 387 20.62 -10.14 6.11
CA SER A 387 20.35 -10.88 4.88
C SER A 387 18.95 -10.56 4.31
N TYR A 388 18.66 -9.31 3.98
CA TYR A 388 17.46 -8.90 3.26
C TYR A 388 17.64 -9.21 1.78
N ASN A 389 17.75 -10.50 1.45
CA ASN A 389 17.64 -10.95 0.08
C ASN A 389 16.18 -10.76 -0.36
N ILE A 390 16.00 -9.80 -1.26
CA ILE A 390 14.76 -9.50 -1.99
C ILE A 390 14.51 -10.67 -2.97
N LEU A 391 13.32 -11.28 -2.90
CA LEU A 391 12.76 -12.10 -3.99
C LEU A 391 12.14 -11.19 -5.05
#